data_AF-A0A9E7L3N5-F1
#
_entry.id   AF-A0A9E7L3N5-F1
#
_cell.length_a   1.000
_cell.length_b   1.000
_cell.length_c   1.000
_cell.angle_alpha   90.00
_cell.angle_beta   90.00
_cell.angle_gamma   90.00
#
_symmetry.space_group_name_H-M   'P 1'
#
loop_
_entity.id
_entity.type
_entity.pdbx_description
1 polymer ?
#
loop_
_entity_poly.entity_id
_entity_poly.type
_entity_poly.pdbx_seq_one_letter_code
_entity_poly.pdbx_strand_id
1 'polypeptide(L)'
;MKNHFPGTECLNQLKLIANVVGSMSDADIGFINNPKSCRYIKSLPYTADVPLANLYHDANPLAIDLLQKMLVFYPSKRISVTEAVQHRYMSTLYNPSANRPAEVPIDLDINENLGEDTIREMIWKEILYYHPEANVYDPLLVLISASTLACNYKNLQLFSCGRSLVSS
;
A
#
# COMPACT_ATOMS: atom_id res chain seq x y z
N MET A 1 10.82 -6.74 -20.24
CA MET A 1 9.52 -6.02 -20.16
C MET A 1 9.72 -4.64 -20.79
N LYS A 2 8.98 -4.29 -21.85
CA LYS A 2 9.15 -3.00 -22.56
C LYS A 2 8.31 -1.94 -21.85
N ASN A 3 8.91 -0.79 -21.50
CA ASN A 3 8.13 0.34 -21.00
C ASN A 3 7.45 1.05 -22.19
N HIS A 4 6.13 1.18 -22.14
CA HIS A 4 5.33 1.82 -23.20
C HIS A 4 5.35 3.35 -23.13
N PHE A 5 5.69 3.91 -21.97
CA PHE A 5 5.87 5.34 -21.77
C PHE A 5 7.21 5.59 -21.07
N PRO A 6 8.35 5.44 -21.77
CA PRO A 6 9.68 5.61 -21.19
C PRO A 6 10.04 7.10 -21.10
N GLY A 7 9.33 7.84 -20.26
CA GLY A 7 9.62 9.26 -20.05
C GLY A 7 10.89 9.44 -19.24
N THR A 8 11.71 10.40 -19.67
CA THR A 8 12.95 10.75 -18.98
C THR A 8 12.73 11.80 -17.89
N GLU A 9 11.70 12.63 -18.06
CA GLU A 9 11.36 13.77 -17.22
C GLU A 9 9.83 13.96 -17.17
N CYS A 10 9.31 14.65 -16.15
CA CYS A 10 7.87 14.79 -15.92
C CYS A 10 7.07 15.28 -17.16
N LEU A 11 7.54 16.34 -17.82
CA LEU A 11 6.87 16.87 -19.03
C LEU A 11 7.00 15.93 -20.22
N ASN A 12 8.13 15.24 -20.35
CA ASN A 12 8.34 14.26 -21.41
C ASN A 12 7.41 13.05 -21.23
N GLN A 13 7.26 12.55 -19.98
CA GLN A 13 6.30 11.50 -19.64
C GLN A 13 4.87 11.89 -20.04
N LEU A 14 4.47 13.13 -19.71
CA LEU A 14 3.15 13.65 -20.04
C LEU A 14 2.92 13.74 -21.56
N LYS A 15 3.93 14.19 -22.31
CA LYS A 15 3.89 14.22 -23.78
C LYS A 15 3.76 12.82 -24.39
N LEU A 16 4.51 11.84 -23.88
CA LEU A 16 4.42 10.45 -24.35
C LEU A 16 3.02 9.86 -24.13
N ILE A 17 2.41 10.12 -22.97
CA ILE A 17 1.04 9.69 -22.67
C ILE A 17 0.05 10.37 -23.61
N ALA A 18 0.13 11.69 -23.75
CA ALA A 18 -0.77 12.46 -24.62
C ALA A 18 -0.68 12.03 -26.09
N ASN A 19 0.49 11.60 -26.56
CA ASN A 19 0.67 11.10 -27.92
C ASN A 19 -0.01 9.76 -28.20
N VAL A 20 -0.29 8.95 -27.17
CA VAL A 20 -0.98 7.67 -27.32
C VAL A 20 -2.48 7.82 -27.08
N VAL A 21 -2.85 8.51 -26.00
CA VAL A 21 -4.25 8.69 -25.60
C VAL A 21 -4.97 9.72 -26.47
N GLY A 22 -4.23 10.62 -27.12
CA GLY A 22 -4.75 11.70 -27.93
C GLY A 22 -4.93 13.00 -27.14
N SER A 23 -5.19 14.08 -27.88
CA SER A 23 -5.45 15.41 -27.33
C SER A 23 -6.79 15.44 -26.59
N MET A 24 -6.77 15.99 -25.37
CA MET A 24 -7.98 16.18 -24.58
C MET A 24 -8.80 17.38 -25.04
N SER A 25 -10.11 17.31 -24.82
CA SER A 25 -10.98 18.47 -24.93
C SER A 25 -10.68 19.51 -23.85
N ASP A 26 -11.01 20.78 -24.09
CA ASP A 26 -10.86 21.83 -23.08
C ASP A 26 -11.64 21.52 -21.78
N ALA A 27 -12.80 20.87 -21.90
CA ALA A 27 -13.60 20.42 -20.76
C ALA A 27 -12.86 19.35 -19.92
N ASP A 28 -12.15 18.44 -20.59
CA ASP A 28 -11.35 17.40 -19.96
C ASP A 28 -10.05 17.92 -19.34
N ILE A 29 -9.60 19.13 -19.68
CA ILE A 29 -8.44 19.75 -19.03
C ILE A 29 -8.82 20.41 -17.70
N GLY A 30 -10.11 20.68 -17.48
CA GLY A 30 -10.61 21.43 -16.33
C GLY A 30 -10.35 20.78 -14.96
N PHE A 31 -10.09 19.46 -14.89
CA PHE A 31 -9.77 18.80 -13.61
C PHE A 31 -8.31 19.02 -13.16
N ILE A 32 -7.45 19.52 -14.04
CA ILE A 32 -6.03 19.71 -13.71
C ILE A 32 -5.89 21.01 -12.92
N ASN A 33 -5.59 20.89 -11.63
CA ASN A 33 -5.47 22.05 -10.74
C ASN A 33 -4.18 22.86 -10.95
N ASN A 34 -3.14 22.27 -11.57
CA ASN A 34 -1.87 22.94 -11.80
C ASN A 34 -1.89 23.77 -13.10
N PRO A 35 -1.82 25.12 -13.03
CA PRO A 35 -1.91 25.97 -14.21
C PRO A 35 -0.75 25.76 -15.20
N LYS A 36 0.45 25.42 -14.72
CA LYS A 36 1.62 25.14 -15.58
C LYS A 36 1.39 23.88 -16.41
N SER A 37 0.85 22.83 -15.78
CA SER A 37 0.52 21.58 -16.45
C SER A 37 -0.59 21.78 -17.49
N CYS A 38 -1.65 22.53 -17.15
CA CYS A 38 -2.70 22.91 -18.11
C CYS A 38 -2.13 23.63 -19.32
N ARG A 39 -1.30 24.66 -19.10
CA ARG A 39 -0.70 25.43 -20.19
C ARG A 39 0.20 24.57 -21.08
N TYR A 40 0.98 23.67 -20.48
CA TYR A 40 1.84 22.76 -21.22
C TYR A 40 1.02 21.82 -22.11
N ILE A 41 0.00 21.16 -21.55
CA ILE A 41 -0.87 20.24 -22.30
C ILE A 41 -1.56 20.97 -23.47
N LYS A 42 -2.08 22.18 -23.25
CA LYS A 42 -2.69 23.00 -24.32
C LYS A 42 -1.70 23.47 -25.38
N SER A 43 -0.40 23.51 -25.06
CA SER A 43 0.65 23.86 -26.02
C SER A 43 1.13 22.69 -26.87
N LEU A 44 0.76 21.45 -26.51
CA LEU A 44 1.09 20.29 -27.32
C LEU A 44 0.34 20.34 -28.66
N PRO A 45 0.96 19.90 -29.77
CA PRO A 45 0.26 19.74 -31.03
C PRO A 45 -0.95 18.82 -30.87
N TYR A 46 -1.97 19.05 -31.69
CA TYR A 46 -3.10 18.11 -31.75
C TYR A 46 -2.62 16.74 -32.19
N THR A 47 -2.98 15.71 -31.44
CA THR A 47 -2.68 14.31 -31.72
C THR A 47 -3.98 13.52 -31.64
N ALA A 48 -4.33 12.81 -32.71
CA ALA A 48 -5.42 11.84 -32.66
C ALA A 48 -5.05 10.68 -31.74
N ASP A 49 -6.04 10.02 -31.16
CA ASP A 49 -5.82 8.80 -30.39
C ASP A 49 -5.20 7.71 -31.26
N VAL A 50 -4.22 6.99 -30.71
CA VAL A 50 -3.61 5.85 -31.40
C VAL A 50 -4.38 4.60 -31.00
N PRO A 51 -4.99 3.87 -31.95
CA PRO A 51 -5.63 2.61 -31.64
C PRO A 51 -4.62 1.67 -30.99
N LEU A 52 -4.88 1.22 -29.75
CA LEU A 52 -3.95 0.35 -29.03
C LEU A 52 -3.69 -0.98 -29.75
N ALA A 53 -4.62 -1.44 -30.58
CA ALA A 53 -4.42 -2.58 -31.47
C ALA A 53 -3.23 -2.39 -32.45
N ASN A 54 -2.89 -1.14 -32.80
CA ASN A 54 -1.72 -0.82 -33.63
C ASN A 54 -0.41 -0.84 -32.83
N LEU A 55 -0.49 -0.70 -31.50
CA LEU A 55 0.69 -0.79 -30.62
C LEU A 55 0.94 -2.25 -30.19
N TYR A 56 -0.11 -3.06 -30.17
CA TYR A 56 -0.11 -4.44 -29.67
C TYR A 56 -0.82 -5.38 -30.68
N HIS A 57 -0.21 -5.59 -31.84
CA HIS A 57 -0.82 -6.30 -32.96
C HIS A 57 -1.30 -7.73 -32.62
N ASP A 58 -0.55 -8.44 -31.76
CA ASP A 58 -0.83 -9.85 -31.43
C ASP A 58 -1.66 -10.02 -30.14
N ALA A 59 -2.12 -8.92 -29.55
CA ALA A 59 -2.88 -8.97 -28.30
C ALA A 59 -4.33 -9.40 -28.52
N ASN A 60 -4.89 -10.08 -27.53
CA ASN A 60 -6.31 -10.44 -27.52
C ASN A 60 -7.18 -9.17 -27.64
N PRO A 61 -8.13 -9.10 -28.59
CA PRO A 61 -9.00 -7.92 -28.75
C PRO A 61 -9.75 -7.51 -27.47
N LEU A 62 -10.15 -8.48 -26.63
CA LEU A 62 -10.81 -8.19 -25.35
C LEU A 62 -9.83 -7.58 -24.32
N ALA A 63 -8.54 -7.92 -24.40
CA ALA A 63 -7.51 -7.29 -23.57
C ALA A 63 -7.28 -5.84 -24.01
N ILE A 64 -7.28 -5.60 -25.32
CA ILE A 64 -7.15 -4.26 -25.90
C ILE A 64 -8.33 -3.38 -25.52
N ASP A 65 -9.55 -3.89 -25.63
CA ASP A 65 -10.76 -3.17 -25.23
C ASP A 65 -10.73 -2.81 -23.73
N LEU A 66 -10.33 -3.74 -22.85
CA LEU A 66 -10.15 -3.45 -21.43
C LEU A 66 -9.07 -2.38 -21.20
N LEU A 67 -7.93 -2.50 -21.87
CA LEU A 67 -6.81 -1.58 -21.74
C LEU A 67 -7.18 -0.16 -22.20
N GLN A 68 -7.96 -0.03 -23.28
CA GLN A 68 -8.48 1.26 -23.75
C GLN A 68 -9.36 1.95 -22.69
N LYS A 69 -10.19 1.18 -21.99
CA LYS A 69 -11.03 1.70 -20.90
C LYS A 69 -10.24 2.08 -19.63
N MET A 70 -9.05 1.50 -19.45
CA MET A 70 -8.13 1.84 -18.35
C MET A 70 -7.22 3.03 -18.68
N LEU A 71 -6.71 3.13 -19.91
CA LEU A 71 -5.80 4.18 -20.37
C LEU A 71 -6.57 5.42 -20.85
N VAL A 72 -7.36 6.00 -19.94
CA VAL A 72 -8.08 7.25 -20.15
C VAL A 72 -7.42 8.36 -19.34
N PHE A 73 -7.24 9.53 -19.96
CA PHE A 73 -6.58 10.67 -19.33
C PHE A 73 -7.42 11.23 -18.18
N TYR A 74 -8.71 11.51 -18.43
CA TYR A 74 -9.61 12.04 -17.41
C TYR A 74 -9.95 10.94 -16.38
N PRO A 75 -9.57 11.09 -15.10
CA PRO A 75 -9.66 9.99 -14.13
C PRO A 75 -11.08 9.43 -13.95
N SER A 76 -12.10 10.28 -13.90
CA SER A 76 -13.48 9.84 -13.67
C SER A 76 -14.13 9.16 -14.88
N LYS A 77 -13.49 9.20 -16.06
CA LYS A 77 -13.92 8.47 -17.26
C LYS A 77 -13.28 7.08 -17.36
N ARG A 78 -12.31 6.78 -16.49
CA ARG A 78 -11.66 5.47 -16.45
C ARG A 78 -12.64 4.44 -15.91
N ILE A 79 -12.60 3.23 -16.46
CA ILE A 79 -13.33 2.09 -15.91
C ILE A 79 -12.98 1.90 -14.44
N SER A 80 -14.00 1.69 -13.61
CA SER A 80 -13.79 1.36 -12.21
C SER A 80 -13.23 -0.05 -12.05
N VAL A 81 -12.63 -0.34 -10.90
CA VAL A 81 -12.14 -1.70 -10.61
C VAL A 81 -13.27 -2.73 -10.66
N THR A 82 -14.46 -2.38 -10.15
CA THR A 82 -15.65 -3.25 -10.15
C THR A 82 -16.09 -3.60 -11.57
N GLU A 83 -16.14 -2.61 -12.47
CA GLU A 83 -16.48 -2.84 -13.87
C GLU A 83 -15.38 -3.62 -14.60
N ALA A 84 -14.10 -3.34 -14.29
CA ALA A 84 -12.97 -4.01 -14.92
C ALA A 84 -12.92 -5.51 -14.59
N VAL A 85 -13.18 -5.91 -13.35
CA VAL A 85 -13.22 -7.34 -12.97
C VAL A 85 -14.41 -8.07 -13.58
N GLN A 86 -15.50 -7.36 -13.87
CA GLN A 86 -16.68 -7.90 -14.57
C GLN A 86 -16.51 -7.93 -16.11
N HIS A 87 -15.41 -7.38 -16.63
CA HIS A 87 -15.15 -7.34 -18.06
C HIS A 87 -15.04 -8.74 -18.66
N ARG A 88 -15.46 -8.91 -19.92
CA ARG A 88 -15.43 -10.22 -20.60
C ARG A 88 -14.04 -10.84 -20.63
N TYR A 89 -13.01 -10.01 -20.74
CA TYR A 89 -11.61 -10.45 -20.67
C TYR A 89 -11.24 -11.12 -19.33
N MET A 90 -11.87 -10.72 -18.23
CA MET A 90 -11.64 -11.24 -16.87
C MET A 90 -12.55 -12.42 -16.50
N SER A 91 -13.46 -12.83 -17.38
CA SER A 91 -14.52 -13.82 -17.08
C SER A 91 -14.03 -15.18 -16.57
N THR A 92 -12.84 -15.60 -16.96
CA THR A 92 -12.24 -16.87 -16.51
C THR A 92 -11.55 -16.76 -15.15
N LEU A 93 -11.28 -15.55 -14.68
CA LEU A 93 -10.53 -15.26 -13.45
C LEU A 93 -11.43 -14.76 -12.33
N TYR A 94 -12.50 -14.04 -12.66
CA TYR A 94 -13.36 -13.41 -11.68
C TYR A 94 -14.41 -14.37 -11.10
N ASN A 95 -14.39 -14.51 -9.78
CA ASN A 95 -15.40 -15.23 -9.02
C ASN A 95 -15.98 -14.31 -7.93
N PRO A 96 -17.24 -13.84 -8.07
CA PRO A 96 -17.87 -12.95 -7.08
C PRO A 96 -17.87 -13.50 -5.66
N SER A 97 -17.91 -14.83 -5.49
CA SER A 97 -17.92 -15.45 -4.17
C SER A 97 -16.55 -15.41 -3.48
N ALA A 98 -15.47 -15.41 -4.26
CA ALA A 98 -14.08 -15.37 -3.77
C ALA A 98 -13.48 -13.96 -3.80
N ASN A 99 -14.00 -13.06 -4.63
CA ASN A 99 -13.53 -11.69 -4.80
C ASN A 99 -14.50 -10.69 -4.16
N ARG A 100 -14.77 -10.85 -2.86
CA ARG A 100 -15.64 -9.95 -2.12
C ARG A 100 -14.91 -8.63 -1.82
N PRO A 101 -15.59 -7.48 -1.89
CA PRO A 101 -15.05 -6.22 -1.39
C PRO A 101 -14.71 -6.30 0.10
N ALA A 102 -13.83 -5.41 0.56
CA ALA A 102 -13.61 -5.22 1.98
C ALA A 102 -14.92 -4.80 2.67
N GLU A 103 -15.21 -5.38 3.83
CA GLU A 103 -16.44 -5.10 4.58
C GLU A 103 -16.39 -3.72 5.26
N VAL A 104 -15.18 -3.26 5.60
CA VAL A 104 -14.95 -2.00 6.31
C VAL A 104 -13.94 -1.18 5.51
N PRO A 105 -14.19 0.11 5.27
CA PRO A 105 -13.20 0.98 4.67
C PRO A 105 -11.98 1.09 5.59
N ILE A 106 -10.79 1.14 5.00
CA ILE A 106 -9.58 1.44 5.77
C ILE A 106 -9.64 2.90 6.17
N ASP A 107 -9.50 3.17 7.46
CA ASP A 107 -9.29 4.52 7.96
C ASP A 107 -7.84 4.92 7.72
N LEU A 108 -7.64 5.95 6.90
CA LEU A 108 -6.33 6.49 6.54
C LEU A 108 -6.18 7.94 7.02
N ASP A 109 -6.93 8.36 8.04
CA ASP A 109 -6.79 9.69 8.67
C ASP A 109 -5.49 9.79 9.50
N ILE A 110 -4.36 9.67 8.80
CA ILE A 110 -3.03 9.83 9.34
C ILE A 110 -2.62 11.27 9.09
N ASN A 111 -2.44 12.04 10.15
CA ASN A 111 -1.95 13.41 10.04
C ASN A 111 -0.54 13.42 9.42
N GLU A 112 -0.38 14.06 8.27
CA GLU A 112 0.90 14.15 7.56
C GLU A 112 1.99 14.92 8.34
N ASN A 113 1.60 15.68 9.38
CA ASN A 113 2.51 16.46 10.23
C ASN A 113 2.89 15.74 11.53
N LEU A 114 2.73 14.42 11.61
CA LEU A 114 3.17 13.65 12.78
C LEU A 114 4.69 13.68 12.90
N GLY A 115 5.18 13.94 14.12
CA GLY A 115 6.60 13.85 14.43
C GLY A 115 7.09 12.40 14.42
N GLU A 116 8.38 12.20 14.15
CA GLU A 116 9.00 10.86 14.10
C GLU A 116 8.72 10.04 15.37
N ASP A 117 8.81 10.66 16.55
CA ASP A 117 8.58 9.98 17.83
C ASP A 117 7.14 9.45 17.94
N THR A 118 6.16 10.24 17.52
CA THR A 118 4.75 9.81 17.51
C THR A 118 4.52 8.67 16.54
N ILE A 119 5.11 8.74 15.34
CA ILE A 119 5.03 7.65 14.35
C ILE A 119 5.64 6.37 14.93
N ARG A 120 6.80 6.47 15.58
CA ARG A 120 7.47 5.32 16.21
C ARG A 120 6.60 4.69 17.29
N GLU A 121 5.96 5.49 18.14
CA GLU A 121 5.03 5.00 19.15
C GLU A 121 3.78 4.33 18.54
N MET A 122 3.22 4.90 17.46
CA MET A 122 2.06 4.32 16.76
C MET A 122 2.41 2.96 16.15
N ILE A 123 3.56 2.87 15.47
CA ILE A 123 4.05 1.59 14.92
C ILE A 123 4.29 0.58 16.05
N TRP A 124 4.90 1.01 17.17
CA TRP A 124 5.14 0.13 18.31
C TRP A 124 3.84 -0.42 18.91
N LYS A 125 2.81 0.43 19.04
CA LYS A 125 1.47 0.00 19.49
C LYS A 125 0.84 -1.02 18.54
N GLU A 126 0.97 -0.82 17.23
CA GLU A 126 0.46 -1.77 16.22
C GLU A 126 1.19 -3.12 16.32
N ILE A 127 2.52 -3.10 16.48
CA ILE A 127 3.31 -4.31 16.71
C ILE A 127 2.83 -5.03 17.95
N LEU A 128 2.68 -4.34 19.09
CA LEU A 128 2.23 -4.96 20.34
C LEU A 128 0.80 -5.49 20.27
N TYR A 129 -0.06 -4.89 19.45
CA TYR A 129 -1.43 -5.37 19.23
C TYR A 129 -1.44 -6.75 18.55
N TYR A 130 -0.62 -6.96 17.52
CA TYR A 130 -0.52 -8.26 16.81
C TYR A 130 0.48 -9.24 17.44
N HIS A 131 1.49 -8.72 18.15
CA HIS A 131 2.58 -9.48 18.79
C HIS A 131 2.74 -9.08 20.26
N PRO A 132 1.82 -9.46 21.16
CA PRO A 132 1.93 -9.14 22.59
C PRO A 132 3.21 -9.70 23.23
N GLU A 133 3.78 -10.77 22.69
CA GLU A 133 5.05 -11.36 23.10
C GLU A 133 6.27 -10.46 22.87
N ALA A 134 6.16 -9.45 22.00
CA ALA A 134 7.22 -8.46 21.83
C ALA A 134 7.30 -7.50 23.04
N ASN A 135 6.29 -7.50 23.93
CA ASN A 135 6.24 -6.67 25.14
C ASN A 135 7.19 -7.14 26.26
N VAL A 136 8.27 -7.84 25.93
CA VAL A 136 9.27 -8.34 26.89
C VAL A 136 10.18 -7.22 27.41
N TYR A 137 10.04 -6.00 26.89
CA TYR A 137 10.70 -4.79 27.38
C TYR A 137 9.82 -3.94 28.30
N ASP A 138 8.90 -4.54 29.07
CA ASP A 138 8.33 -3.84 30.23
C ASP A 138 9.37 -3.86 31.38
N PRO A 139 9.95 -2.72 31.77
CA PRO A 139 10.92 -2.66 32.87
C PRO A 139 10.32 -3.15 34.21
N LEU A 140 8.99 -3.16 34.36
CA LEU A 140 8.31 -3.66 35.56
C LEU A 140 8.21 -5.20 35.59
N LEU A 141 8.13 -5.88 34.44
CA LEU A 141 8.12 -7.35 34.36
C LEU A 141 9.52 -7.95 34.59
N VAL A 142 10.57 -7.25 34.17
CA VAL A 142 11.96 -7.63 34.48
C VAL A 142 12.21 -7.56 36.00
N LEU A 143 11.64 -6.57 36.69
CA LEU A 143 11.74 -6.46 38.15
C LEU A 143 10.98 -7.56 38.89
N ILE A 144 9.81 -7.99 38.39
CA ILE A 144 9.02 -9.08 39.02
C ILE A 144 9.74 -10.42 38.84
N SER A 145 10.33 -10.70 37.66
CA SER A 145 11.10 -11.93 37.44
C SER A 145 12.42 -11.95 38.23
N ALA A 146 13.13 -10.83 38.32
CA ALA A 146 14.35 -10.70 39.12
C ALA A 146 14.07 -10.83 40.63
N SER A 147 12.96 -10.27 41.12
CA SER A 147 12.56 -10.38 42.53
C SER A 147 12.09 -11.79 42.89
N THR A 148 11.44 -12.49 41.96
CA THR A 148 11.00 -13.89 42.17
C THR A 148 12.20 -14.86 42.20
N LEU A 149 13.21 -14.65 41.35
CA LEU A 149 14.48 -15.41 41.43
C LEU A 149 15.26 -15.11 42.72
N ALA A 150 15.29 -13.84 43.16
CA ALA A 150 15.97 -13.45 44.40
C ALA A 150 15.27 -13.97 45.67
N CYS A 151 13.94 -14.09 45.66
CA CYS A 151 13.16 -14.62 46.77
C CYS A 151 13.29 -16.16 46.91
N ASN A 152 13.46 -16.87 45.78
CA ASN A 152 13.74 -18.32 45.80
C ASN A 152 15.17 -18.66 46.25
N TYR A 153 16.16 -17.79 46.00
CA TYR A 153 17.53 -18.01 46.48
C TYR A 153 17.72 -17.77 47.99
N LYS A 154 16.92 -16.90 48.61
CA LYS A 154 16.98 -16.68 50.07
C LYS A 154 16.27 -17.77 50.89
N ASN A 155 15.33 -18.50 50.30
CA ASN A 155 14.66 -19.61 50.98
C ASN A 155 15.42 -20.95 50.89
N LEU A 156 16.43 -21.08 50.01
CA LEU A 156 17.31 -22.25 49.98
C LEU A 156 18.58 -22.15 50.85
N GLN A 157 18.88 -20.98 51.43
CA GLN A 157 20.07 -20.78 52.28
C GLN A 157 19.78 -20.71 53.79
N LEU A 158 18.51 -20.90 54.20
CA LEU A 158 18.11 -21.00 55.61
C LEU A 158 17.86 -22.44 56.09
N PHE A 159 18.12 -23.47 55.25
CA PHE A 159 17.92 -24.88 55.59
C PHE A 159 19.20 -25.73 55.69
N SER A 160 20.41 -25.15 55.74
CA SER A 160 21.66 -25.96 55.73
C SER A 160 22.71 -25.64 56.80
N CYS A 161 22.36 -25.01 57.93
CA CYS A 161 23.29 -25.03 59.08
C CYS A 161 22.59 -24.88 60.43
N GLY A 162 22.35 -26.02 61.09
CA GLY A 162 21.89 -26.08 62.47
C GLY A 162 21.83 -27.50 63.03
N ARG A 163 22.97 -27.99 63.57
CA ARG A 163 23.21 -28.94 64.70
C ARG A 163 22.30 -30.19 64.84
N SER A 164 22.77 -31.41 65.08
CA SER A 164 23.69 -31.93 66.13
C SER A 164 24.07 -33.38 65.79
N LEU A 165 25.34 -33.82 65.93
CA LEU A 165 25.85 -34.62 67.05
C LEU A 165 24.94 -35.77 67.55
N VAL A 166 25.34 -37.04 67.34
CA VAL A 166 25.70 -38.08 68.35
C VAL A 166 25.56 -39.54 67.81
N SER A 167 26.56 -40.38 68.19
CA SER A 167 26.66 -41.87 68.24
C SER A 167 26.81 -42.65 66.91
N SER A 168 27.72 -43.61 66.77
CA SER A 168 28.41 -44.50 67.75
C SER A 168 29.91 -44.62 67.49
#